data_AF-A0A0R0G9Y0-F1
#
_entry.id   AF-A0A0R0G9Y0-F1
#
_cell.length_a   1.000
_cell.length_b   1.000
_cell.length_c   1.000
_cell.angle_alpha   90.00
_cell.angle_beta   90.00
_cell.angle_gamma   90.00
#
_symmetry.space_group_name_H-M   'P 1'
#
loop_
_entity.id
_entity.type
_entity.pdbx_description
1 polymer ?
#
loop_
_entity_poly.entity_id
_entity_poly.type
_entity_poly.pdbx_seq_one_letter_code
_entity_poly.pdbx_strand_id
1 'polypeptide(L)'
;MASSYRDRTSEFRLLLETLKKIGSPVQPENAPSTSHGESYSRSEFNRKASRIGLGIHETSQKIARLTQLARKSSMFNDPAVEIQELTVLIKNEITALNSALFDLQTVQNTDMADGGYSQDTIVHSTANIKAHENRKQIFSKNASRENPLQHQPKPTTEPPPWSNSSNASESLHQELALPSNGAPVGNQLRFV
;
A
#
# COMPACT_ATOMS: atom_id res chain seq x y z
N MET A 1 16.79 -3.76 18.24
CA MET A 1 16.04 -2.50 18.43
C MET A 1 14.60 -2.78 18.06
N ALA A 2 13.67 -2.78 19.01
CA ALA A 2 12.26 -3.10 18.76
C ALA A 2 11.53 -1.81 18.32
N SER A 3 10.82 -1.85 17.20
CA SER A 3 9.97 -0.75 16.74
C SER A 3 8.78 -0.58 17.69
N SER A 4 8.70 0.56 18.37
CA SER A 4 7.53 0.92 19.18
C SER A 4 6.37 1.22 18.25
N TYR A 5 5.41 0.30 18.17
CA TYR A 5 4.15 0.54 17.48
C TYR A 5 3.37 1.59 18.24
N ARG A 6 3.03 2.69 17.56
CA ARG A 6 2.26 3.78 18.14
C ARG A 6 0.77 3.48 17.94
N ASP A 7 0.01 3.29 19.02
CA ASP A 7 -1.43 3.07 18.96
C ASP A 7 -2.15 4.36 18.53
N ARG A 8 -2.75 4.33 17.33
CA ARG A 8 -3.44 5.46 16.70
C ARG A 8 -4.96 5.43 16.92
N THR A 9 -5.46 4.46 17.71
CA THR A 9 -6.89 4.29 17.98
C THR A 9 -7.50 5.50 18.69
N SER A 10 -6.73 6.23 19.48
CA SER A 10 -7.18 7.48 20.13
C SER A 10 -7.42 8.60 19.12
N GLU A 11 -6.49 8.81 18.18
CA GLU A 11 -6.61 9.82 17.12
C GLU A 11 -7.82 9.51 16.21
N PHE A 12 -8.04 8.24 15.88
CA PHE A 12 -9.21 7.81 15.11
C PHE A 12 -10.54 8.08 15.83
N ARG A 13 -10.61 7.81 17.14
CA ARG A 13 -11.79 8.14 17.96
C ARG A 13 -12.06 9.63 17.99
N LEU A 14 -11.02 10.46 18.15
CA LEU A 14 -11.14 11.92 18.12
C LEU A 14 -11.61 12.43 16.75
N LEU A 15 -11.14 11.81 15.66
CA LEU A 15 -11.59 12.15 14.30
C LEU A 15 -13.09 11.84 14.11
N LEU A 16 -13.54 10.66 14.55
CA LEU A 16 -14.95 10.27 14.51
C LEU A 16 -15.83 11.23 15.33
N GLU A 17 -15.38 11.61 16.52
CA GLU A 17 -16.11 12.54 17.38
C GLU A 17 -16.17 13.95 16.76
N THR A 18 -15.08 14.39 16.13
CA THR A 18 -15.04 15.66 15.40
C THR A 18 -15.98 15.63 14.19
N LEU A 19 -16.00 14.55 13.41
CA LEU A 19 -16.95 14.37 12.30
C LEU A 19 -18.40 14.33 12.78
N LYS A 20 -18.69 13.67 13.90
CA LYS A 20 -20.03 13.67 14.53
C LYS A 20 -20.42 15.04 15.08
N LYS A 21 -19.44 15.89 15.43
CA LYS A 21 -19.67 17.24 15.94
C LYS A 21 -19.83 18.28 14.82
N ILE A 22 -19.20 18.07 13.67
CA ILE A 22 -19.35 18.92 12.48
C ILE A 22 -20.59 18.51 11.66
N GLY A 23 -20.97 17.22 11.69
CA GLY A 23 -22.25 16.74 11.16
C GLY A 23 -23.39 16.98 12.15
N SER A 24 -24.32 17.88 11.81
CA SER A 24 -25.56 18.20 12.54
C SER A 24 -26.35 16.94 12.98
N PRO A 25 -27.14 16.96 14.08
CA PRO A 25 -27.94 15.82 14.50
C PRO A 25 -29.10 15.61 13.53
N VAL A 26 -28.97 14.62 12.65
CA VAL A 26 -30.12 14.07 11.92
C VAL A 26 -30.75 12.99 12.81
N GLN A 27 -32.05 13.17 13.03
CA GLN A 27 -33.00 12.29 13.70
C GLN A 27 -32.90 10.83 13.17
N PRO A 28 -33.29 9.79 13.94
CA PRO A 28 -33.23 8.41 13.45
C PRO A 28 -34.44 8.16 12.55
N GLU A 29 -34.38 8.66 11.32
CA GLU A 29 -35.33 8.33 10.28
C GLU A 29 -34.56 7.96 9.01
N ASN A 30 -34.75 6.71 8.61
CA ASN A 30 -34.22 6.07 7.43
C ASN A 30 -32.70 5.87 7.43
N ALA A 31 -32.33 4.67 7.84
CA ALA A 31 -31.07 4.05 7.46
C ALA A 31 -30.78 4.37 5.98
N PRO A 32 -29.60 4.92 5.64
CA PRO A 32 -29.16 4.92 4.26
C PRO A 32 -29.02 3.44 3.91
N SER A 33 -29.99 2.92 3.14
CA SER A 33 -29.86 1.64 2.44
C SER A 33 -28.55 1.73 1.70
N THR A 34 -27.54 1.10 2.29
CA THR A 34 -26.20 1.02 1.75
C THR A 34 -26.38 0.43 0.36
N SER A 35 -25.95 1.19 -0.64
CA SER A 35 -25.77 0.78 -2.03
C SER A 35 -25.74 -0.73 -2.19
N HIS A 36 -26.91 -1.32 -2.48
CA HIS A 36 -27.12 -2.76 -2.61
C HIS A 36 -26.52 -3.33 -3.92
N GLY A 37 -25.45 -2.71 -4.46
CA GLY A 37 -24.76 -3.14 -5.67
C GLY A 37 -23.36 -3.70 -5.37
N GLU A 38 -22.50 -2.92 -4.72
CA GLU A 38 -21.08 -3.27 -4.51
C GLU A 38 -20.86 -4.39 -3.49
N SER A 39 -21.83 -4.63 -2.60
CA SER A 39 -21.72 -5.69 -1.58
C SER A 39 -21.96 -7.08 -2.15
N TYR A 40 -22.77 -7.24 -3.19
CA TYR A 40 -23.13 -8.58 -3.68
C TYR A 40 -21.98 -9.21 -4.45
N SER A 41 -21.33 -8.49 -5.36
CA SER A 41 -20.22 -9.02 -6.14
C SER A 41 -18.96 -9.23 -5.30
N ARG A 42 -18.63 -8.29 -4.41
CA ARG A 42 -17.51 -8.47 -3.46
C ARG A 42 -17.78 -9.61 -2.47
N SER A 43 -19.03 -9.81 -2.03
CA SER A 43 -19.42 -10.96 -1.21
C SER A 43 -19.30 -12.28 -1.98
N GLU A 44 -19.71 -12.32 -3.25
CA GLU A 44 -19.60 -13.49 -4.11
C GLU A 44 -18.14 -13.86 -4.41
N PHE A 45 -17.30 -12.86 -4.69
CA PHE A 45 -15.85 -13.02 -4.81
C PHE A 45 -15.26 -13.62 -3.53
N ASN A 46 -15.55 -13.02 -2.37
CA ASN A 46 -15.05 -13.51 -1.07
C ASN A 46 -15.53 -14.93 -0.77
N ARG A 47 -16.78 -15.27 -1.09
CA ARG A 47 -17.35 -16.61 -0.91
C ARG A 47 -16.63 -17.65 -1.77
N LYS A 48 -16.44 -17.35 -3.06
CA LYS A 48 -15.73 -18.22 -4.01
C LYS A 48 -14.25 -18.36 -3.64
N ALA A 49 -13.58 -17.27 -3.29
CA ALA A 49 -12.20 -17.27 -2.83
C ALA A 49 -12.00 -18.09 -1.54
N SER A 50 -12.94 -17.99 -0.59
CA SER A 50 -12.91 -18.79 0.65
C SER A 50 -13.01 -20.29 0.37
N ARG A 51 -13.87 -20.69 -0.59
CA ARG A 51 -13.97 -22.10 -1.02
C ARG A 51 -12.66 -22.60 -1.62
N ILE A 52 -11.99 -21.79 -2.44
CA ILE A 52 -10.68 -22.14 -3.00
C ILE A 52 -9.65 -22.32 -1.88
N GLY A 53 -9.62 -21.39 -0.91
CA GLY A 53 -8.72 -21.48 0.25
C GLY A 53 -8.93 -22.78 1.05
N LEU A 54 -10.19 -23.15 1.30
CA LEU A 54 -10.52 -24.43 1.96
C LEU A 54 -10.06 -25.63 1.12
N GLY A 55 -10.39 -25.66 -0.17
CA GLY A 55 -10.01 -26.77 -1.05
C GLY A 55 -8.48 -26.93 -1.19
N ILE A 56 -7.73 -25.83 -1.22
CA ILE A 56 -6.25 -25.87 -1.20
C ILE A 56 -5.76 -26.50 0.11
N HIS A 57 -6.33 -26.09 1.24
CA HIS A 57 -5.96 -26.67 2.53
C HIS A 57 -6.22 -28.18 2.58
N GLU A 58 -7.42 -28.62 2.17
CA GLU A 58 -7.79 -30.03 2.13
C GLU A 58 -6.92 -30.85 1.17
N THR A 59 -6.62 -30.31 -0.01
CA THR A 59 -5.73 -30.95 -1.00
C THR A 59 -4.32 -31.09 -0.42
N SER A 60 -3.82 -30.04 0.25
CA SER A 60 -2.48 -30.04 0.85
C SER A 60 -2.33 -31.11 1.94
N GLN A 61 -3.37 -31.33 2.76
CA GLN A 61 -3.38 -32.39 3.76
C GLN A 61 -3.30 -33.79 3.12
N LYS A 62 -4.05 -34.01 2.02
CA LYS A 62 -3.99 -35.28 1.29
C LYS A 62 -2.64 -35.51 0.63
N ILE A 63 -2.02 -34.47 0.05
CA ILE A 63 -0.65 -34.54 -0.47
C ILE A 63 0.33 -34.90 0.65
N ALA A 64 0.20 -34.31 1.84
CA ALA A 64 1.05 -34.64 2.98
C ALA A 64 0.94 -36.13 3.35
N ARG A 65 -0.29 -36.68 3.41
CA ARG A 65 -0.54 -38.10 3.67
C ARG A 65 0.01 -38.99 2.55
N LEU A 66 -0.23 -38.64 1.28
CA LEU A 66 0.30 -39.34 0.12
C LEU A 66 1.83 -39.43 0.19
N THR A 67 2.49 -38.33 0.56
CA THR A 67 3.95 -38.28 0.72
C THR A 67 4.43 -39.16 1.88
N GLN A 68 3.65 -39.29 2.97
CA GLN A 68 3.98 -40.22 4.06
C GLN A 68 3.85 -41.68 3.62
N LEU A 69 2.79 -42.03 2.89
CA LEU A 69 2.57 -43.38 2.37
C LEU A 69 3.64 -43.79 1.36
N ALA A 70 3.99 -42.89 0.44
CA ALA A 70 5.06 -43.11 -0.54
C ALA A 70 6.43 -43.37 0.11
N ARG A 71 6.65 -42.85 1.33
CA ARG A 71 7.88 -43.07 2.11
C ARG A 71 7.83 -44.32 2.97
N LYS A 72 6.65 -44.73 3.43
CA LYS A 72 6.44 -45.94 4.24
C LYS A 72 6.33 -47.16 3.32
N SER A 73 7.44 -47.59 2.73
CA SER A 73 7.51 -48.88 2.03
C SER A 73 7.58 -50.02 3.06
N SER A 74 6.49 -50.76 3.24
CA SER A 74 6.41 -51.92 4.14
C SER A 74 5.90 -53.12 3.36
N MET A 75 6.66 -54.24 3.36
CA MET A 75 6.29 -55.44 2.59
C MET A 75 5.03 -56.16 3.09
N PHE A 76 4.58 -55.85 4.31
CA PHE A 76 3.40 -56.47 4.93
C PHE A 76 2.15 -55.59 4.86
N ASN A 77 2.32 -54.29 4.62
CA ASN A 77 1.24 -53.33 4.46
C ASN A 77 1.58 -52.45 3.27
N ASP A 78 1.38 -53.01 2.06
CA ASP A 78 1.63 -52.28 0.83
C ASP A 78 0.64 -51.11 0.71
N PRO A 79 1.14 -49.85 0.74
CA PRO A 79 0.28 -48.68 0.65
C PRO A 79 -0.24 -48.40 -0.77
N ALA A 80 0.05 -49.25 -1.78
CA ALA A 80 -0.27 -49.00 -3.18
C ALA A 80 -1.73 -48.64 -3.46
N VAL A 81 -2.69 -49.32 -2.84
CA VAL A 81 -4.12 -49.03 -3.03
C VAL A 81 -4.49 -47.64 -2.49
N GLU A 82 -4.08 -47.33 -1.27
CA GLU A 82 -4.34 -46.04 -0.64
C GLU A 82 -3.64 -44.88 -1.38
N ILE A 83 -2.42 -45.13 -1.88
CA ILE A 83 -1.70 -44.18 -2.74
C ILE A 83 -2.50 -43.91 -4.02
N GLN A 84 -3.03 -44.95 -4.66
CA GLN A 84 -3.81 -44.81 -5.88
C GLN A 84 -5.11 -44.04 -5.63
N GLU A 85 -5.83 -44.35 -4.55
CA GLU A 85 -7.06 -43.65 -4.15
C GLU A 85 -6.81 -42.17 -3.85
N LEU A 86 -5.82 -41.86 -3.01
CA LEU A 86 -5.45 -40.47 -2.70
C LEU A 86 -4.99 -39.72 -3.95
N THR A 87 -4.29 -40.39 -4.88
CA THR A 87 -3.87 -39.78 -6.15
C THR A 87 -5.07 -39.38 -7.00
N VAL A 88 -6.09 -40.24 -7.10
CA VAL A 88 -7.33 -39.93 -7.85
C VAL A 88 -8.09 -38.80 -7.15
N LEU A 89 -8.22 -38.84 -5.83
CA LEU A 89 -8.85 -37.77 -5.05
C LEU A 89 -8.17 -36.42 -5.27
N ILE A 90 -6.83 -36.37 -5.17
CA ILE A 90 -6.03 -35.16 -5.39
C ILE A 90 -6.23 -34.63 -6.82
N LYS A 91 -6.23 -35.50 -7.84
CA LYS A 91 -6.51 -35.09 -9.22
C LYS A 91 -7.90 -34.45 -9.35
N ASN A 92 -8.91 -35.04 -8.74
CA ASN A 92 -10.27 -34.53 -8.77
C ASN A 92 -10.38 -33.19 -8.04
N GLU A 93 -9.75 -33.05 -6.88
CA GLU A 93 -9.72 -31.81 -6.11
C GLU A 93 -8.99 -30.69 -6.85
N ILE A 94 -7.86 -30.97 -7.50
CA ILE A 94 -7.17 -29.99 -8.35
C ILE A 94 -8.06 -29.57 -9.53
N THR A 95 -8.78 -30.50 -10.13
CA THR A 95 -9.72 -30.19 -11.22
C THR A 95 -10.85 -29.27 -10.72
N ALA A 96 -11.42 -29.58 -9.55
CA ALA A 96 -12.44 -28.75 -8.91
C ALA A 96 -11.89 -27.36 -8.53
N LEU A 97 -10.65 -27.28 -8.04
CA LEU A 97 -9.97 -26.02 -7.73
C LEU A 97 -9.76 -25.17 -8.98
N ASN A 98 -9.34 -25.77 -10.10
CA ASN A 98 -9.19 -25.07 -11.37
C ASN A 98 -10.54 -24.54 -11.88
N SER A 99 -11.63 -25.31 -11.73
CA SER A 99 -12.98 -24.84 -12.06
C SER A 99 -13.41 -23.67 -11.16
N ALA A 100 -13.20 -23.78 -9.85
CA ALA A 100 -13.54 -22.72 -8.90
C ALA A 100 -12.72 -21.44 -9.17
N LEU A 101 -11.48 -21.58 -9.62
CA LEU A 101 -10.63 -20.46 -10.02
C LEU A 101 -11.16 -19.75 -11.27
N PHE A 102 -11.57 -20.50 -12.29
CA PHE A 102 -12.20 -19.96 -13.49
C PHE A 102 -13.51 -19.20 -13.16
N ASP A 103 -14.33 -19.79 -12.29
CA ASP A 103 -15.55 -19.15 -11.78
C ASP A 103 -15.24 -17.84 -11.04
N LEU A 104 -14.18 -17.80 -10.25
CA LEU A 104 -13.76 -16.60 -9.51
C LEU A 104 -13.27 -15.50 -10.46
N GLN A 105 -12.50 -15.87 -11.48
CA GLN A 105 -12.04 -14.94 -12.53
C GLN A 105 -13.22 -14.33 -13.30
N THR A 106 -14.28 -15.11 -13.52
CA THR A 106 -15.51 -14.62 -14.16
C THR A 106 -16.17 -13.52 -13.33
N VAL A 107 -16.26 -13.68 -12.00
CA VAL A 107 -16.80 -12.65 -11.10
C VAL A 107 -15.96 -11.37 -11.12
N GLN A 108 -14.64 -11.49 -11.18
CA GLN A 108 -13.76 -10.32 -11.31
C GLN A 108 -13.98 -9.56 -12.62
N ASN A 109 -14.17 -10.27 -13.74
CA ASN A 109 -14.38 -9.64 -15.04
C ASN A 109 -15.76 -8.97 -15.16
N THR A 110 -16.79 -9.50 -14.49
CA THR A 110 -18.10 -8.85 -14.43
C THR A 110 -18.07 -7.55 -13.64
N ASP A 111 -17.31 -7.47 -12.54
CA ASP A 111 -17.12 -6.22 -11.78
C ASP A 111 -16.42 -5.13 -12.59
N MET A 112 -15.49 -5.53 -13.47
CA MET A 112 -14.79 -4.61 -14.37
C MET A 112 -15.68 -4.15 -15.53
N ALA A 113 -16.64 -5.00 -15.96
CA ALA A 113 -17.57 -4.70 -17.05
C ALA A 113 -18.80 -3.89 -16.58
N ASP A 114 -19.21 -4.02 -15.31
CA ASP A 114 -20.39 -3.35 -14.74
C ASP A 114 -20.11 -1.92 -14.24
N GLY A 115 -18.89 -1.39 -14.42
CA GLY A 115 -18.64 0.05 -14.28
C GLY A 115 -18.78 0.61 -12.85
N GLY A 116 -18.54 -0.21 -11.81
CA GLY A 116 -18.56 0.18 -10.40
C GLY A 116 -17.40 1.08 -9.94
N TYR A 117 -16.78 1.83 -10.84
CA TYR A 117 -15.92 2.94 -10.44
C TYR A 117 -16.79 4.18 -10.33
N SER A 118 -16.85 4.81 -9.15
CA SER A 118 -17.48 6.13 -9.03
C SER A 118 -16.95 7.01 -10.16
N GLN A 119 -17.84 7.67 -10.90
CA GLN A 119 -17.51 8.55 -12.03
C GLN A 119 -16.30 9.46 -11.70
N ASP A 120 -16.21 9.90 -10.44
CA ASP A 120 -15.11 10.66 -9.87
C ASP A 120 -13.74 9.96 -9.96
N THR A 121 -13.66 8.66 -9.62
CA THR A 121 -12.41 7.88 -9.72
C THR A 121 -11.97 7.63 -11.16
N ILE A 122 -12.91 7.45 -12.09
CA ILE A 122 -12.61 7.34 -13.53
C ILE A 122 -12.14 8.69 -14.08
N VAL A 123 -12.81 9.78 -13.73
CA VAL A 123 -12.43 11.13 -14.14
C VAL A 123 -11.05 11.48 -13.58
N HIS A 124 -10.78 11.18 -12.30
CA HIS A 124 -9.51 11.47 -11.67
C HIS A 124 -8.36 10.65 -12.25
N SER A 125 -8.52 9.33 -12.42
CA SER A 125 -7.51 8.48 -13.07
C SER A 125 -7.24 8.91 -14.51
N THR A 126 -8.30 9.23 -15.27
CA THR A 126 -8.18 9.75 -16.64
C THR A 126 -7.46 11.10 -16.69
N ALA A 127 -7.75 12.02 -15.76
CA ALA A 127 -7.08 13.31 -15.67
C ALA A 127 -5.58 13.13 -15.37
N ASN A 128 -5.24 12.24 -14.44
CA ASN A 128 -3.86 11.92 -14.09
C ASN A 128 -3.09 11.30 -15.28
N ILE A 129 -3.72 10.39 -16.03
CA ILE A 129 -3.14 9.80 -17.25
C ILE A 129 -2.90 10.88 -18.32
N LYS A 130 -3.89 11.75 -18.58
CA LYS A 130 -3.75 12.85 -19.54
C LYS A 130 -2.66 13.84 -19.14
N ALA A 131 -2.55 14.17 -17.86
CA ALA A 131 -1.49 15.03 -17.34
C ALA A 131 -0.11 14.39 -17.50
N HIS A 132 0.01 13.08 -17.26
CA HIS A 132 1.24 12.33 -17.46
C HIS A 132 1.66 12.29 -18.94
N GLU A 133 0.73 12.03 -19.86
CA GLU A 133 1.01 12.03 -21.29
C GLU A 133 1.36 13.44 -21.81
N ASN A 134 0.67 14.48 -21.35
CA ASN A 134 1.01 15.87 -21.66
C ASN A 134 2.44 16.20 -21.18
N ARG A 135 2.77 15.84 -19.93
CA ARG A 135 4.11 15.98 -19.37
C ARG A 135 5.13 15.28 -20.27
N LYS A 136 4.91 14.00 -20.60
CA LYS A 136 5.81 13.26 -21.50
C LYS A 136 5.95 13.93 -22.85
N GLN A 137 4.90 14.46 -23.45
CA GLN A 137 4.99 15.17 -24.73
C GLN A 137 5.83 16.45 -24.64
N ILE A 138 5.63 17.24 -23.58
CA ILE A 138 6.44 18.44 -23.34
C ILE A 138 7.89 18.04 -23.18
N PHE A 139 8.21 17.10 -22.29
CA PHE A 139 9.58 16.70 -21.95
C PHE A 139 10.26 15.77 -22.98
N SER A 140 9.50 15.12 -23.86
CA SER A 140 10.04 14.26 -24.92
C SER A 140 10.29 15.02 -26.22
N LYS A 141 9.56 16.12 -26.48
CA LYS A 141 9.72 16.92 -27.71
C LYS A 141 10.71 18.08 -27.55
N ASN A 142 11.21 18.34 -26.34
CA ASN A 142 12.21 19.39 -26.05
C ASN A 142 13.59 18.82 -25.65
N ALA A 143 13.94 17.63 -26.13
CA ALA A 143 15.33 17.12 -26.07
C ALA A 143 16.36 18.05 -26.73
N SER A 144 15.90 19.07 -27.47
CA SER A 144 16.70 20.17 -28.01
C SER A 144 16.09 21.53 -27.64
N ARG A 145 15.99 21.87 -26.35
CA ARG A 145 16.11 23.26 -25.91
C ARG A 145 16.62 23.33 -24.47
N GLU A 146 17.56 24.25 -24.31
CA GLU A 146 18.33 24.62 -23.11
C GLU A 146 17.77 24.21 -21.73
N ASN A 147 18.69 23.77 -20.88
CA ASN A 147 18.45 23.42 -19.49
C ASN A 147 17.99 24.65 -18.69
N PRO A 148 16.76 24.68 -18.13
CA PRO A 148 16.24 25.84 -17.38
C PRO A 148 17.01 26.15 -16.09
N LEU A 149 17.92 25.28 -15.67
CA LEU A 149 18.75 25.46 -14.48
C LEU A 149 20.05 26.25 -14.74
N GLN A 150 20.31 26.71 -15.97
CA GLN A 150 21.52 27.48 -16.29
C GLN A 150 21.36 28.99 -16.20
N HIS A 151 20.14 29.51 -16.03
CA HIS A 151 19.97 30.92 -15.70
C HIS A 151 19.91 31.08 -14.18
N GLN A 152 21.07 31.25 -13.55
CA GLN A 152 21.09 31.88 -12.23
C GLN A 152 20.59 33.32 -12.36
N PRO A 153 19.53 33.72 -11.64
CA PRO A 153 19.25 35.14 -11.47
C PRO A 153 20.33 35.75 -10.58
N LYS A 154 20.84 36.92 -10.98
CA LYS A 154 21.71 37.78 -10.17
C LYS A 154 21.16 37.91 -8.74
N PRO A 155 22.01 38.01 -7.71
CA PRO A 155 21.58 38.07 -6.32
C PRO A 155 20.81 39.37 -6.09
N THR A 156 19.49 39.30 -6.11
CA THR A 156 18.62 40.29 -5.48
C THR A 156 17.93 39.57 -4.35
N THR A 157 18.45 39.78 -3.15
CA THR A 157 17.90 39.31 -1.89
C THR A 157 16.53 39.93 -1.71
N GLU A 158 15.48 39.22 -2.09
CA GLU A 158 14.12 39.48 -1.60
C GLU A 158 13.59 38.17 -1.01
N PRO A 159 13.23 38.15 0.30
CA PRO A 159 12.75 36.95 0.94
C PRO A 159 11.36 36.57 0.40
N PRO A 160 11.02 35.27 0.37
CA PRO A 160 9.77 34.80 -0.18
C PRO A 160 8.55 35.31 0.63
N PRO A 161 7.37 35.45 0.00
CA PRO A 161 6.21 36.18 0.52
C PRO A 161 5.56 35.57 1.78
N TRP A 162 6.00 34.39 2.23
CA TRP A 162 5.57 33.78 3.49
C TRP A 162 6.48 34.16 4.67
N SER A 163 7.50 34.99 4.44
CA SER A 163 8.43 35.48 5.48
C SER A 163 7.82 36.68 6.21
N ASN A 164 6.94 36.41 7.16
CA ASN A 164 6.35 37.43 8.02
C ASN A 164 7.37 37.84 9.11
N SER A 165 7.96 39.03 9.02
CA SER A 165 8.80 39.61 10.08
C SER A 165 8.07 40.77 10.74
N SER A 166 7.38 40.48 11.85
CA SER A 166 6.95 41.50 12.79
C SER A 166 7.92 41.54 13.97
N ASN A 167 8.50 42.73 14.15
CA ASN A 167 8.95 43.38 15.38
C ASN A 167 10.45 43.64 15.59
N ALA A 168 10.64 44.90 15.99
CA ALA A 168 11.66 45.49 16.83
C ALA A 168 12.96 45.95 16.16
N SER A 169 12.94 47.24 15.87
CA SER A 169 14.06 48.17 15.79
C SER A 169 14.98 48.11 17.02
N GLU A 170 16.29 48.12 16.78
CA GLU A 170 17.44 48.56 17.63
C GLU A 170 18.66 47.75 17.14
N SER A 171 19.92 48.21 17.02
CA SER A 171 20.61 49.49 17.13
C SER A 171 22.06 49.22 16.69
N LEU A 172 22.68 50.18 16.00
CA LEU A 172 24.12 50.44 15.74
C LEU A 172 25.21 49.32 15.70
N HIS A 173 25.99 49.32 14.60
CA HIS A 173 27.46 49.51 14.51
C HIS A 173 28.34 49.08 15.73
N GLN A 174 29.53 48.47 15.66
CA GLN A 174 30.55 48.26 14.62
C GLN A 174 31.82 47.64 15.29
N GLU A 175 32.53 46.73 14.60
CA GLU A 175 34.01 46.56 14.52
C GLU A 175 34.93 46.12 15.70
N LEU A 176 35.91 45.27 15.33
CA LEU A 176 37.28 45.00 15.84
C LEU A 176 37.50 44.14 17.11
N ALA A 177 38.03 42.92 16.91
CA ALA A 177 39.46 42.58 17.10
C ALA A 177 39.67 41.05 17.35
N LEU A 178 40.57 40.43 16.56
CA LEU A 178 41.35 39.24 16.97
C LEU A 178 42.70 39.74 17.56
N PRO A 179 43.59 38.95 18.20
CA PRO A 179 43.62 37.49 18.37
C PRO A 179 44.00 37.03 19.82
N SER A 180 43.98 35.73 20.14
CA SER A 180 45.06 35.14 20.96
C SER A 180 45.03 33.61 20.99
N ASN A 181 46.22 33.05 20.82
CA ASN A 181 46.60 31.65 20.79
C ASN A 181 46.77 31.12 22.23
N GLY A 182 46.39 29.86 22.49
CA GLY A 182 46.59 29.24 23.80
C GLY A 182 46.15 27.77 23.86
N ALA A 183 46.99 26.87 23.33
CA ALA A 183 47.06 25.48 23.80
C ALA A 183 47.82 25.48 25.16
N PRO A 184 47.71 24.46 26.07
CA PRO A 184 48.08 23.07 25.73
C PRO A 184 47.44 21.91 26.57
N VAL A 185 47.79 20.67 26.16
CA VAL A 185 47.81 19.37 26.90
C VAL A 185 46.45 18.75 27.26
N GLY A 186 46.11 17.47 27.04
CA GLY A 186 46.77 16.21 26.65
C GLY A 186 45.73 15.10 26.98
N ASN A 187 45.65 13.89 26.42
CA ASN A 187 46.54 13.03 25.66
C ASN A 187 45.65 12.09 24.79
N GLN A 188 46.18 11.66 23.64
CA GLN A 188 45.73 10.45 22.95
C GLN A 188 46.90 9.46 22.86
N LEU A 189 46.56 8.17 22.66
CA LEU A 189 47.40 7.03 22.18
C LEU A 189 48.08 6.18 23.30
N ARG A 190 48.24 4.85 23.23
CA ARG A 190 47.88 3.75 22.30
C ARG A 190 48.40 2.42 22.91
N PHE A 191 47.80 1.30 22.48
CA PHE A 191 48.17 -0.13 22.55
C PHE A 191 49.56 -0.59 23.08
N VAL A 192 49.45 -1.78 23.72
CA VAL A 192 50.42 -2.80 24.19
C VAL A 192 51.05 -2.57 25.55
#